data_AF-A0A7V6JHV6-F1
#
_entry.id   AF-A0A7V6JHV6-F1
#
_cell.length_a   1.000
_cell.length_b   1.000
_cell.length_c   1.000
_cell.angle_alpha   90.00
_cell.angle_beta   90.00
_cell.angle_gamma   90.00
#
_symmetry.space_group_name_H-M   'P 1'
#
loop_
_entity.id
_entity.type
_entity.pdbx_description
1 polymer ?
#
loop_
_entity_poly.entity_id
_entity_poly.type
_entity_poly.pdbx_seq_one_letter_code
_entity_poly.pdbx_strand_id
1 'polypeptide(L)'
;MLFKPRGSITVFLCIVLAVLIPLSCVLVDITRYSLAKKQAKTALKTCAESVLAAYDRQLKEQYGLFAIYPRDIENMEKEIYELLSSNLNTESAVDGFSDLYEFKVLNIDAIPFYNYSEPFVLQQQVAE
;
A
#
# COMPACT_ATOMS: atom_id res chain seq x y z
N MET A 1 -40.48 -24.50 49.46
CA MET A 1 -39.09 -24.97 49.35
C MET A 1 -38.39 -24.05 48.36
N LEU A 2 -37.40 -23.29 48.83
CA LEU A 2 -36.82 -22.10 48.20
C LEU A 2 -36.17 -22.44 46.84
N PHE A 3 -36.61 -21.81 45.74
CA PHE A 3 -35.90 -21.84 44.46
C PHE A 3 -34.52 -21.22 44.67
N LYS A 4 -33.47 -22.05 44.59
CA LYS A 4 -32.09 -21.61 44.77
C LYS A 4 -31.60 -21.07 43.42
N PRO A 5 -31.31 -19.77 43.26
CA PRO A 5 -30.89 -19.19 41.98
C PRO A 5 -29.41 -19.51 41.73
N ARG A 6 -29.09 -20.79 41.49
CA ARG A 6 -27.72 -21.20 41.14
C ARG A 6 -27.63 -21.20 39.62
N GLY A 7 -26.95 -20.20 39.05
CA GLY A 7 -26.72 -20.09 37.60
C GLY A 7 -27.21 -18.80 36.95
N SER A 8 -27.87 -17.90 37.67
CA SER A 8 -28.28 -16.59 37.10
C SER A 8 -27.08 -15.76 36.65
N ILE A 9 -25.97 -15.83 37.40
CA ILE A 9 -24.72 -15.11 37.09
C ILE A 9 -24.08 -15.64 35.80
N THR A 10 -24.11 -16.96 35.55
CA THR A 10 -23.53 -17.55 34.34
C THR A 10 -24.36 -17.23 33.10
N VAL A 11 -25.70 -17.22 33.21
CA VAL A 11 -26.58 -16.82 32.11
C VAL A 11 -26.37 -15.34 31.77
N PHE A 12 -26.29 -14.47 32.78
CA PHE A 12 -25.98 -13.06 32.58
C PHE A 12 -24.62 -12.87 31.89
N LEU A 13 -23.59 -13.59 32.33
CA LEU A 13 -22.26 -13.55 31.73
C LEU A 13 -22.29 -14.02 30.26
N CYS A 14 -23.00 -15.09 29.93
CA CYS A 14 -23.14 -15.56 28.55
C CYS A 14 -23.81 -14.52 27.64
N ILE A 15 -24.84 -13.82 28.12
CA ILE A 15 -25.51 -12.77 27.34
C ILE A 15 -24.55 -11.60 27.08
N VAL A 16 -23.80 -11.18 28.12
CA VAL A 16 -22.79 -10.12 27.97
C VAL A 16 -21.70 -10.54 26.97
N LEU A 17 -21.19 -11.78 27.09
CA LEU A 17 -20.16 -12.29 26.19
C LEU A 17 -20.67 -12.42 24.74
N ALA A 18 -21.93 -12.81 24.56
CA ALA A 18 -22.57 -12.91 23.25
C ALA A 18 -22.65 -11.56 22.53
N VAL A 19 -22.67 -10.44 23.26
CA VAL A 19 -22.64 -9.08 22.67
C VAL A 19 -21.19 -8.60 22.48
N LEU A 20 -20.28 -8.90 23.42
CA LEU A 20 -18.89 -8.45 23.36
C LEU A 20 -18.06 -9.14 22.26
N ILE A 21 -18.30 -10.43 21.99
CA ILE A 21 -17.59 -11.18 20.94
C ILE A 21 -17.81 -10.55 19.55
N PRO A 22 -19.06 -10.37 19.06
CA PRO A 22 -19.27 -9.77 17.74
C PRO A 22 -18.80 -8.32 17.68
N LEU A 23 -18.95 -7.55 18.77
CA LEU A 23 -18.42 -6.18 18.84
C LEU A 23 -16.90 -6.16 18.61
N SER A 24 -16.18 -7.06 19.27
CA SER A 24 -14.72 -7.16 19.15
C SER A 24 -14.32 -7.64 17.76
N CYS A 25 -15.06 -8.59 17.17
CA CYS A 25 -14.84 -9.05 15.80
C CYS A 25 -14.96 -7.89 14.80
N VAL A 26 -16.03 -7.11 14.87
CA VAL A 26 -16.25 -5.97 13.98
C VAL A 26 -15.12 -4.94 14.11
N LEU A 27 -14.66 -4.65 15.34
CA LEU A 27 -13.53 -3.75 15.55
C LEU A 27 -12.25 -4.29 14.89
N VAL A 28 -11.97 -5.59 15.06
CA VAL A 28 -10.83 -6.24 14.41
C VAL A 28 -10.94 -6.15 12.90
N ASP A 29 -12.11 -6.42 12.32
CA ASP A 29 -12.33 -6.34 10.87
C ASP A 29 -12.10 -4.92 10.32
N ILE A 30 -12.56 -3.89 11.03
CA ILE A 30 -12.32 -2.48 10.65
C ILE A 30 -10.83 -2.17 10.68
N THR A 31 -10.12 -2.58 11.74
CA THR A 31 -8.67 -2.32 11.86
C THR A 31 -7.90 -3.05 10.76
N ARG A 32 -8.25 -4.30 10.48
CA ARG A 32 -7.66 -5.11 9.40
C ARG A 32 -7.84 -4.44 8.04
N TYR A 33 -9.03 -3.93 7.74
CA TYR A 33 -9.28 -3.18 6.51
C TYR A 33 -8.43 -1.90 6.41
N SER A 34 -8.34 -1.12 7.51
CA SER A 34 -7.52 0.10 7.51
C SER A 34 -6.04 -0.21 7.36
N LEU A 35 -5.55 -1.32 7.91
CA LEU A 35 -4.16 -1.75 7.78
C LEU A 35 -3.86 -2.14 6.34
N ALA A 36 -4.73 -2.93 5.71
CA ALA A 36 -4.60 -3.31 4.30
C ALA A 36 -4.44 -2.07 3.39
N LYS A 37 -5.31 -1.07 3.58
CA LYS A 37 -5.25 0.20 2.83
C LYS A 37 -3.95 0.96 3.05
N LYS A 38 -3.47 1.02 4.30
CA LYS A 38 -2.20 1.69 4.64
C LYS A 38 -1.00 0.96 4.03
N GLN A 39 -0.98 -0.36 4.07
CA GLN A 39 0.06 -1.18 3.47
C GLN A 39 0.11 -0.96 1.96
N ALA A 40 -1.03 -1.03 1.27
CA ALA A 40 -1.11 -0.77 -0.17
C ALA A 40 -0.62 0.64 -0.54
N LYS A 41 -1.02 1.67 0.23
CA LYS A 41 -0.56 3.04 0.01
C LYS A 41 0.94 3.20 0.24
N THR A 42 1.49 2.51 1.23
CA THR A 42 2.92 2.56 1.54
C THR A 42 3.73 1.87 0.44
N ALA A 43 3.31 0.68 0.00
CA ALA A 43 3.93 -0.02 -1.12
C ALA A 43 3.90 0.81 -2.41
N LEU A 44 2.76 1.47 -2.70
CA LEU A 44 2.65 2.38 -3.84
C LEU A 44 3.61 3.57 -3.73
N LYS A 45 3.73 4.18 -2.54
CA LYS A 45 4.66 5.29 -2.31
C LYS A 45 6.10 4.84 -2.52
N THR A 46 6.51 3.71 -1.95
CA THR A 46 7.85 3.15 -2.12
C THR A 46 8.13 2.83 -3.59
N CYS A 47 7.15 2.25 -4.30
CA CYS A 47 7.26 1.98 -5.74
C CYS A 47 7.48 3.27 -6.54
N ALA A 48 6.71 4.33 -6.26
CA ALA A 48 6.87 5.62 -6.93
C ALA A 48 8.26 6.23 -6.65
N GLU A 49 8.72 6.19 -5.40
CA GLU A 49 10.06 6.67 -5.03
C GLU A 49 11.16 5.87 -5.73
N SER A 50 11.03 4.54 -5.86
CA SER A 50 11.97 3.69 -6.60
C SER A 50 12.01 4.03 -8.09
N VAL A 51 10.86 4.26 -8.72
CA VAL A 51 10.78 4.66 -10.14
C VAL A 51 11.41 6.04 -10.36
N LEU A 52 11.19 6.99 -9.45
CA LEU A 52 11.84 8.30 -9.50
C LEU A 52 13.35 8.23 -9.21
N ALA A 53 13.80 7.28 -8.40
CA ALA A 53 15.21 7.05 -8.12
C ALA A 53 15.98 6.51 -9.33
N ALA A 54 15.29 5.86 -10.28
CA ALA A 54 15.83 5.41 -11.55
C ALA A 54 15.98 6.56 -12.58
N TYR A 55 16.40 7.75 -12.13
CA TYR A 55 16.68 8.90 -12.99
C TYR A 55 17.99 8.71 -13.77
N ASP A 56 18.13 9.42 -14.88
CA ASP A 56 19.35 9.40 -15.69
C ASP A 56 20.49 10.17 -15.00
N ARG A 57 21.49 9.42 -14.52
CA ARG A 57 22.65 9.99 -13.83
C ARG A 57 23.54 10.81 -14.76
N GLN A 58 23.63 10.45 -16.04
CA GLN A 58 24.48 11.18 -17.00
C GLN A 58 23.89 12.56 -17.28
N LEU A 59 22.56 12.65 -17.42
CA LEU A 59 21.90 13.92 -17.63
C LEU A 59 22.02 14.85 -16.41
N LYS A 60 21.90 14.27 -15.20
CA LYS A 60 22.13 15.01 -13.96
C LYS A 60 23.56 15.53 -13.84
N GLU A 61 24.56 14.69 -14.13
CA GLU A 61 25.97 15.08 -13.97
C GLU A 61 26.42 16.12 -15.01
N GLN A 62 25.96 16.02 -16.25
CA GLN A 62 26.39 16.90 -17.34
C GLN A 62 25.58 18.20 -17.42
N TYR A 63 24.28 18.14 -17.11
CA TYR A 63 23.36 19.26 -17.32
C TYR A 63 22.66 19.73 -16.03
N GLY A 64 22.83 19.03 -14.91
CA GLY A 64 22.10 19.32 -13.67
C GLY A 64 20.61 18.97 -13.72
N LEU A 65 20.14 18.31 -14.79
CA LEU A 65 18.72 18.08 -15.04
C LEU A 65 18.28 16.69 -14.54
N PHE A 66 17.15 16.64 -13.85
CA PHE A 66 16.54 15.40 -13.34
C PHE A 66 15.50 14.83 -14.29
N ALA A 67 15.93 13.99 -15.23
CA ALA A 67 15.03 13.32 -16.15
C ALA A 67 14.90 11.83 -15.86
N ILE A 68 13.70 11.32 -16.09
CA ILE A 68 13.45 9.90 -16.30
C ILE A 68 13.54 9.70 -17.82
N TYR A 69 14.67 9.20 -18.31
CA TYR A 69 14.99 9.09 -19.74
C TYR A 69 15.24 7.63 -20.15
N PRO A 70 14.78 7.20 -21.34
CA PRO A 70 13.43 7.24 -21.86
C PRO A 70 12.75 5.86 -21.66
N ARG A 71 11.57 5.83 -21.07
CA ARG A 71 10.69 4.65 -21.13
C ARG A 71 9.46 5.00 -21.93
N ASP A 72 9.16 4.21 -22.95
CA ASP A 72 7.79 4.10 -23.45
C ASP A 72 6.85 3.94 -22.26
N ILE A 73 5.68 4.58 -22.31
CA ILE A 73 4.68 4.54 -21.23
C ILE A 73 4.41 3.07 -20.84
N GLU A 74 4.35 2.18 -21.83
CA GLU A 74 4.18 0.74 -21.63
C GLU A 74 5.31 0.08 -20.82
N ASN A 75 6.57 0.47 -21.03
CA ASN A 75 7.70 -0.07 -20.29
C ASN A 75 7.74 0.48 -18.85
N MET A 76 7.29 1.73 -18.67
CA MET A 76 7.17 2.32 -17.35
C MET A 76 6.05 1.65 -16.54
N GLU A 77 4.90 1.39 -17.17
CA GLU A 77 3.78 0.66 -16.55
C GLU A 77 4.16 -0.77 -16.16
N LYS A 78 4.90 -1.49 -17.01
CA LYS A 78 5.42 -2.84 -16.69
C LYS A 78 6.34 -2.83 -15.48
N GLU A 79 7.26 -1.87 -15.40
CA GLU A 79 8.16 -1.77 -14.26
C GLU A 79 7.45 -1.39 -12.98
N ILE A 80 6.51 -0.43 -13.05
CA ILE A 80 5.66 -0.09 -11.90
C ILE A 80 4.87 -1.34 -11.48
N TYR A 81 4.41 -2.16 -12.41
CA TYR A 81 3.73 -3.43 -12.11
C TYR A 81 4.62 -4.42 -11.39
N GLU A 82 5.84 -4.64 -11.88
CA GLU A 82 6.80 -5.55 -11.26
C GLU A 82 7.21 -5.08 -9.87
N LEU A 83 7.56 -3.79 -9.72
CA LEU A 83 7.93 -3.21 -8.43
C LEU A 83 6.77 -3.20 -7.43
N LEU A 84 5.56 -2.85 -7.88
CA LEU A 84 4.39 -2.83 -7.00
C LEU A 84 4.00 -4.24 -6.59
N SER A 85 4.03 -5.20 -7.52
CA SER A 85 3.75 -6.61 -7.21
C SER A 85 4.80 -7.19 -6.27
N SER A 86 6.10 -6.90 -6.45
CA SER A 86 7.15 -7.32 -5.52
C SER A 86 7.03 -6.68 -4.12
N ASN A 87 6.64 -5.40 -4.05
CA ASN A 87 6.44 -4.71 -2.77
C ASN A 87 5.17 -5.16 -2.02
N LEU A 88 4.11 -5.54 -2.75
CA LEU A 88 2.86 -6.04 -2.17
C LEU A 88 2.93 -7.53 -1.85
N ASN A 89 3.56 -8.28 -2.73
CA ASN A 89 3.79 -9.71 -2.66
C ASN A 89 5.30 -9.88 -2.46
N THR A 90 5.77 -9.60 -1.24
CA THR A 90 7.13 -9.98 -0.85
C THR A 90 7.27 -11.46 -1.17
N GLU A 91 8.03 -11.74 -2.22
CA GLU A 91 8.24 -13.10 -2.69
C GLU A 91 8.67 -13.96 -1.51
N SER A 92 8.05 -15.13 -1.41
CA SER A 92 8.18 -16.12 -0.34
C SER A 92 7.23 -15.79 0.83
N ALA A 93 6.12 -16.50 1.00
CA ALA A 93 6.16 -17.88 1.46
C ALA A 93 7.35 -18.15 2.41
N VAL A 94 7.62 -17.23 3.35
CA VAL A 94 8.32 -17.61 4.57
C VAL A 94 7.40 -18.62 5.24
N ASP A 95 7.88 -19.86 5.33
CA ASP A 95 7.20 -20.97 5.98
C ASP A 95 6.59 -20.50 7.32
N GLY A 96 5.27 -20.33 7.35
CA GLY A 96 4.50 -19.84 8.51
C GLY A 96 3.84 -18.45 8.42
N PHE A 97 4.14 -17.61 7.42
CA PHE A 97 3.43 -16.34 7.20
C PHE A 97 2.52 -16.44 5.96
N SER A 98 1.22 -16.64 6.19
CA SER A 98 0.22 -16.54 5.12
C SER A 98 -0.02 -15.08 4.77
N ASP A 99 -0.03 -14.76 3.47
CA ASP A 99 -0.53 -13.46 3.01
C ASP A 99 -1.97 -13.27 3.53
N LEU A 100 -2.14 -12.28 4.40
CA LEU A 100 -3.42 -12.03 5.07
C LEU A 100 -4.41 -11.28 4.18
N TYR A 101 -3.96 -10.69 3.08
CA TYR A 101 -4.76 -9.76 2.28
C TYR A 101 -4.88 -10.16 0.82
N GLU A 102 -3.98 -11.02 0.31
CA GLU A 102 -3.98 -11.52 -1.07
C GLU A 102 -4.09 -10.37 -2.09
N PHE A 103 -3.18 -9.39 -1.96
CA PHE A 103 -3.21 -8.21 -2.82
C PHE A 103 -3.03 -8.60 -4.29
N LYS A 104 -3.97 -8.17 -5.14
CA LYS A 104 -3.88 -8.30 -6.60
C LYS A 104 -3.87 -6.92 -7.25
N VAL A 105 -2.84 -6.68 -8.04
CA VAL A 105 -2.74 -5.46 -8.86
C VAL A 105 -3.57 -5.68 -10.12
N LEU A 106 -4.61 -4.89 -10.32
CA LEU A 106 -5.55 -5.05 -11.45
C LEU A 106 -5.17 -4.18 -12.64
N ASN A 107 -4.89 -2.89 -12.39
CA ASN A 107 -4.51 -1.94 -13.42
C ASN A 107 -3.48 -0.95 -12.85
N ILE A 108 -2.61 -0.46 -13.72
CA ILE A 108 -1.64 0.57 -13.41
C ILE A 108 -1.65 1.55 -14.58
N ASP A 109 -2.02 2.78 -14.29
CA ASP A 109 -2.00 3.87 -15.26
C ASP A 109 -0.88 4.83 -14.87
N ALA A 110 0.10 5.02 -15.76
CA ALA A 110 1.20 5.96 -15.52
C ALA A 110 0.91 7.32 -16.16
N ILE A 111 0.73 8.36 -15.35
CA ILE A 111 0.43 9.71 -15.82
C ILE A 111 1.66 10.62 -15.66
N PRO A 112 2.36 10.99 -16.74
CA PRO A 112 3.47 11.94 -16.68
C PRO A 112 2.94 13.38 -16.54
N PHE A 113 3.33 14.07 -15.46
CA PHE A 113 2.89 15.46 -15.19
C PHE A 113 3.89 16.54 -15.60
N TYR A 114 5.20 16.25 -15.61
CA TYR A 114 6.25 17.26 -15.82
C TYR A 114 7.06 16.95 -17.07
N ASN A 115 6.60 17.47 -18.21
CA ASN A 115 7.30 17.32 -19.49
C ASN A 115 8.30 18.46 -19.67
N TYR A 116 9.52 18.13 -20.08
CA TYR A 116 10.56 19.09 -20.44
C TYR A 116 10.24 19.98 -21.64
N SER A 117 9.24 19.61 -22.43
CA SER A 117 8.70 20.47 -23.48
C SER A 117 8.07 21.74 -22.90
N GLU A 118 7.68 21.73 -21.62
CA GLU A 118 7.15 22.90 -20.95
C GLU A 118 8.27 23.77 -20.36
N PRO A 119 8.38 25.05 -20.76
CA PRO A 119 9.47 25.92 -20.34
C PRO A 119 9.47 26.21 -18.83
N PHE A 120 8.31 26.11 -18.18
CA PHE A 120 8.18 26.30 -16.74
C PHE A 120 8.93 25.23 -15.93
N VAL A 121 8.89 23.96 -16.37
CA VAL A 121 9.58 22.85 -15.69
C VAL A 121 11.10 23.04 -15.72
N LEU A 122 11.62 23.51 -16.85
CA LEU A 122 13.04 23.83 -17.02
C LEU A 122 13.47 24.99 -16.11
N GLN A 123 12.68 26.06 -16.07
CA GLN A 123 12.97 27.21 -15.20
C GLN A 123 13.02 26.80 -13.73
N GLN A 124 12.09 25.95 -13.31
CA GLN A 124 12.02 25.50 -11.92
C GLN A 124 13.20 24.60 -11.53
N GLN A 125 13.69 23.75 -12.44
CA GLN A 125 14.88 22.90 -12.17
C GLN A 125 16.20 23.68 -12.17
N VAL A 126 16.31 24.75 -12.95
CA VAL A 126 17.55 25.55 -13.05
C VAL A 126 17.65 26.60 -11.95
N ALA A 127 16.52 27.06 -11.40
CA ALA A 127 16.47 28.07 -10.36
C ALA A 127 16.71 27.53 -8.93
N GLU A 128 16.75 26.21 -8.76
CA GLU A 128 16.99 25.49 -7.50
C GLU A 128 18.45 25.07 -7.37
#